data_AF-A0A260RZZ9-F1
#
_entry.id   AF-A0A260RZZ9-F1
#
_cell.length_a   1.000
_cell.length_b   1.000
_cell.length_c   1.000
_cell.angle_alpha   90.00
_cell.angle_beta   90.00
_cell.angle_gamma   90.00
#
_symmetry.space_group_name_H-M   'P 1'
#
loop_
_entity.id
_entity.type
_entity.pdbx_description
1 polymer ?
#
loop_
_entity_poly.entity_id
_entity_poly.type
_entity_poly.pdbx_seq_one_letter_code
_entity_poly.pdbx_strand_id
1 'polypeptide(L)'
;MPDAVYRAPMPGGVERALTYGLCGMTADDERSLRRVDRFEQVPDGSWIWTRTERGEYFLGRISGPMREDHSADAVASNMIFVRDCEWTSEPVPEREVPAATLQTFARGGRNFQQTHDPRVGAESASVWRARGR
;
A
#
# COMPACT_ATOMS: atom_id res chain seq x y z
N MET A 1 -3.51 19.32 2.68
CA MET A 1 -4.08 18.66 1.48
C MET A 1 -4.75 17.38 1.96
N PRO A 2 -5.84 16.89 1.35
CA PRO A 2 -6.32 15.55 1.68
C PRO A 2 -5.20 14.54 1.44
N ASP A 3 -5.01 13.62 2.37
CA ASP A 3 -3.95 12.62 2.30
C ASP A 3 -4.07 11.81 1.01
N ALA A 4 -2.95 11.69 0.29
CA ALA A 4 -2.89 10.94 -0.96
C ALA A 4 -3.22 9.45 -0.70
N VAL A 5 -3.87 8.81 -1.66
CA VAL A 5 -4.25 7.40 -1.57
C VAL A 5 -3.55 6.62 -2.68
N TYR A 6 -2.90 5.52 -2.30
CA TYR A 6 -2.17 4.66 -3.23
C TYR A 6 -2.73 3.25 -3.19
N ARG A 7 -2.78 2.59 -4.35
CA ARG A 7 -2.94 1.13 -4.40
C ARG A 7 -1.58 0.45 -4.35
N ALA A 8 -1.47 -0.56 -3.51
CA ALA A 8 -0.26 -1.31 -3.33
C ALA A 8 -0.54 -2.83 -3.31
N PRO A 9 -0.76 -3.45 -4.49
CA PRO A 9 -0.92 -4.90 -4.61
C PRO A 9 0.31 -5.71 -4.13
N MET A 10 1.50 -5.09 -4.01
CA MET A 10 2.74 -5.70 -3.52
C MET A 10 2.90 -7.19 -3.90
N PRO A 11 3.07 -7.52 -5.19
CA PRO A 11 3.09 -8.92 -5.64
C PRO A 11 4.15 -9.74 -4.89
N GLY A 12 3.74 -10.81 -4.21
CA GLY A 12 4.60 -11.64 -3.35
C GLY A 12 4.94 -11.04 -1.97
N GLY A 13 4.58 -9.78 -1.71
CA GLY A 13 4.96 -9.02 -0.53
C GLY A 13 3.84 -8.74 0.48
N VAL A 14 2.57 -8.99 0.14
CA VAL A 14 1.42 -8.61 1.00
C VAL A 14 1.47 -9.27 2.37
N GLU A 15 1.81 -10.57 2.47
CA GLU A 15 1.89 -11.26 3.75
C GLU A 15 2.99 -10.66 4.64
N ARG A 16 4.18 -10.40 4.08
CA ARG A 16 5.29 -9.73 4.76
C ARG A 16 4.89 -8.33 5.22
N ALA A 17 4.22 -7.57 4.35
CA ALA A 17 3.74 -6.22 4.63
C ALA A 17 2.81 -6.19 5.85
N LEU A 18 1.81 -7.06 5.88
CA LEU A 18 0.86 -7.14 7.00
C LEU A 18 1.50 -7.68 8.28
N THR A 19 2.41 -8.65 8.17
CA THR A 19 3.07 -9.30 9.31
C THR A 19 4.00 -8.34 10.06
N TYR A 20 4.80 -7.56 9.31
CA TYR A 20 5.85 -6.73 9.89
C TYR A 20 5.51 -5.24 9.95
N GLY A 21 4.30 -4.84 9.53
CA GLY A 21 3.93 -3.43 9.49
C GLY A 21 4.74 -2.65 8.45
N LEU A 22 4.85 -3.20 7.24
CA LEU A 22 5.63 -2.63 6.15
C LEU A 22 4.75 -2.38 4.93
N CYS A 23 5.21 -1.51 4.02
CA CYS A 23 4.80 -1.49 2.63
C CYS A 23 6.03 -1.33 1.75
N GLY A 24 5.97 -1.80 0.50
CA GLY A 24 7.18 -1.75 -0.32
C GLY A 24 7.06 -2.26 -1.73
N MET A 25 8.21 -2.29 -2.39
CA MET A 25 8.35 -2.79 -3.75
C MET A 25 9.77 -3.28 -4.03
N THR A 26 9.95 -3.89 -5.20
CA THR A 26 11.26 -4.23 -5.76
C THR A 26 11.55 -3.39 -7.00
N ALA A 27 12.80 -3.42 -7.45
CA ALA A 27 13.21 -2.97 -8.76
C ALA A 27 14.24 -3.92 -9.37
N ASP A 28 14.03 -4.28 -10.65
CA ASP A 28 14.86 -5.18 -11.46
C ASP A 28 15.35 -4.51 -12.77
N ASP A 29 14.84 -3.31 -13.07
CA ASP A 29 15.13 -2.54 -14.28
C ASP A 29 15.14 -1.02 -14.01
N GLU A 30 15.65 -0.22 -14.95
CA GLU A 30 15.66 1.25 -14.80
C GLU A 30 14.25 1.84 -14.62
N ARG A 31 13.24 1.20 -15.20
CA ARG A 31 11.86 1.69 -15.13
C ARG A 31 11.25 1.49 -13.75
N SER A 32 11.61 0.42 -13.05
CA SER A 32 11.23 0.13 -11.67
C SER A 32 12.03 0.96 -10.69
N LEU A 33 13.30 1.28 -10.97
CA LEU A 33 14.06 2.26 -10.17
C LEU A 33 13.38 3.63 -10.13
N ARG A 34 12.91 4.16 -11.28
CA ARG A 34 12.10 5.40 -11.30
C ARG A 34 10.77 5.30 -10.55
N ARG A 35 10.29 4.10 -10.24
CA ARG A 35 9.11 3.90 -9.38
C ARG A 35 9.52 3.89 -7.91
N VAL A 36 10.66 3.31 -7.58
CA VAL A 36 11.27 3.40 -6.25
C VAL A 36 11.50 4.86 -5.88
N ASP A 37 12.06 5.68 -6.77
CA ASP A 37 12.23 7.12 -6.53
C ASP A 37 10.89 7.80 -6.18
N ARG A 38 9.81 7.46 -6.90
CA ARG A 38 8.48 8.00 -6.60
C ARG A 38 7.89 7.48 -5.30
N PHE A 39 8.19 6.23 -4.95
CA PHE A 39 7.76 5.62 -3.70
C PHE A 39 8.44 6.30 -2.49
N GLU A 40 9.72 6.63 -2.62
CA GLU A 40 10.45 7.42 -1.62
C GLU A 40 9.78 8.79 -1.40
N GLN A 41 9.33 9.44 -2.47
CA GLN A 41 8.65 10.75 -2.41
C GLN A 41 7.18 10.71 -1.96
N VAL A 42 6.63 9.52 -1.63
CA VAL A 42 5.27 9.43 -1.09
C VAL A 42 5.23 10.18 0.25
N PRO A 43 4.29 11.11 0.49
CA PRO A 43 4.23 11.81 1.77
C PRO A 43 3.96 10.86 2.94
N ASP A 44 4.62 11.10 4.06
CA ASP A 44 4.23 10.51 5.35
C ASP A 44 2.76 10.83 5.64
N GLY A 45 2.06 9.84 6.17
CA GLY A 45 0.63 9.94 6.28
C GLY A 45 -0.08 9.90 4.93
N SER A 46 0.40 9.11 3.98
CA SER A 46 -0.43 8.69 2.85
C SER A 46 -1.23 7.45 3.21
N TRP A 47 -2.43 7.34 2.65
CA TRP A 47 -3.23 6.12 2.72
C TRP A 47 -2.74 5.12 1.68
N ILE A 48 -2.72 3.86 2.06
CA ILE A 48 -2.39 2.75 1.17
C ILE A 48 -3.44 1.67 1.29
N TRP A 49 -3.90 1.16 0.15
CA TRP A 49 -4.78 0.00 0.09
C TRP A 49 -4.04 -1.18 -0.51
N THR A 50 -4.14 -2.35 0.12
CA THR A 50 -3.69 -3.63 -0.45
C THR A 50 -4.86 -4.61 -0.55
N ARG A 51 -4.67 -5.64 -1.37
CA ARG A 51 -5.59 -6.78 -1.52
C ARG A 51 -4.78 -8.07 -1.50
N THR A 52 -5.11 -9.00 -0.61
CA THR A 52 -4.48 -10.33 -0.55
C THR A 52 -4.88 -11.17 -1.76
N GLU A 53 -4.18 -12.27 -2.01
CA GLU A 53 -4.54 -13.24 -3.06
C GLU A 53 -5.92 -13.88 -2.80
N ARG A 54 -6.33 -13.96 -1.53
CA ARG A 54 -7.68 -14.41 -1.12
C ARG A 54 -8.76 -13.35 -1.35
N GLY A 55 -8.36 -12.15 -1.76
CA GLY A 55 -9.25 -11.05 -2.07
C GLY A 55 -9.59 -10.13 -0.90
N GLU A 56 -8.93 -10.28 0.24
CA GLU A 56 -9.16 -9.48 1.44
C GLU A 56 -8.48 -8.11 1.32
N TYR A 57 -9.18 -7.04 1.69
CA TYR A 57 -8.65 -5.68 1.61
C TYR A 57 -8.10 -5.23 2.96
N PHE A 58 -6.98 -4.51 2.94
CA PHE A 58 -6.43 -3.86 4.11
C PHE A 58 -6.12 -2.40 3.78
N LEU A 59 -6.42 -1.53 4.74
CA LEU A 59 -6.05 -0.12 4.69
C LEU A 59 -4.84 0.08 5.59
N GLY A 60 -3.88 0.88 5.13
CA GLY A 60 -2.73 1.25 5.92
C GLY A 60 -2.34 2.71 5.82
N ARG A 61 -1.42 3.10 6.70
CA ARG A 61 -0.87 4.43 6.87
C ARG A 61 0.65 4.37 6.77
N ILE A 62 1.20 5.01 5.74
CA ILE A 62 2.65 5.02 5.49
C ILE A 62 3.32 6.04 6.41
N SER A 63 4.49 5.69 6.94
CA SER A 63 5.32 6.57 7.76
C SER A 63 6.81 6.29 7.57
N GLY A 64 7.64 7.28 7.91
CA GLY A 64 9.09 7.12 7.99
C GLY A 64 9.77 7.03 6.61
N PRO A 65 11.11 7.13 6.58
CA PRO A 65 11.88 7.11 5.34
C PRO A 65 11.87 5.72 4.68
N MET A 66 12.12 5.69 3.37
CA MET A 66 12.40 4.44 2.66
C MET A 66 13.76 3.89 3.07
N ARG A 67 13.82 2.56 3.21
CA ARG A 67 15.06 1.82 3.42
C ARG A 67 15.10 0.59 2.53
N GLU A 68 16.29 0.10 2.29
CA GLU A 68 16.50 -1.21 1.69
C GLU A 68 16.54 -2.30 2.77
N ASP A 69 15.98 -3.45 2.44
CA ASP A 69 16.02 -4.65 3.26
C ASP A 69 16.51 -5.81 2.37
N HIS A 70 17.69 -6.33 2.70
CA HIS A 70 18.33 -7.42 1.96
C HIS A 70 18.29 -8.74 2.75
N SER A 71 17.41 -8.85 3.74
CA SER A 71 17.18 -10.11 4.44
C SER A 71 16.63 -11.18 3.48
N ALA A 72 16.82 -12.46 3.83
CA ALA A 72 16.32 -13.58 3.04
C ALA A 72 14.79 -13.47 2.80
N ASP A 73 14.04 -13.04 3.81
CA ASP A 73 12.60 -12.81 3.69
C ASP A 73 12.25 -11.66 2.73
N ALA A 74 13.06 -10.59 2.68
CA ALA A 74 12.86 -9.48 1.74
C ALA A 74 13.07 -9.93 0.29
N VAL A 75 14.10 -10.74 0.06
CA VAL A 75 14.38 -11.35 -1.25
C VAL A 75 13.27 -12.32 -1.64
N ALA A 76 12.85 -13.20 -0.73
CA ALA A 76 11.81 -14.22 -0.99
C ALA A 76 10.43 -13.60 -1.31
N SER A 77 10.11 -12.47 -0.69
CA SER A 77 8.84 -11.75 -0.88
C SER A 77 8.89 -10.67 -1.97
N ASN A 78 10.02 -10.53 -2.67
CA ASN A 78 10.22 -9.52 -3.70
C ASN A 78 9.92 -8.08 -3.21
N MET A 79 10.35 -7.77 -1.98
CA MET A 79 10.07 -6.52 -1.30
C MET A 79 11.32 -6.00 -0.57
N ILE A 80 12.20 -5.39 -1.35
CA ILE A 80 13.51 -4.87 -0.90
C ILE A 80 13.39 -3.42 -0.42
N PHE A 81 12.73 -2.56 -1.20
CA PHE A 81 12.52 -1.16 -0.83
C PHE A 81 11.26 -1.07 0.03
N VAL A 82 11.42 -0.75 1.30
CA VAL A 82 10.35 -0.77 2.29
C VAL A 82 10.24 0.53 3.06
N ARG A 83 9.03 0.81 3.52
CA ARG A 83 8.69 1.85 4.50
C ARG A 83 7.81 1.25 5.57
N ASP A 84 7.81 1.88 6.73
CA ASP A 84 6.92 1.49 7.81
C ASP A 84 5.47 1.84 7.43
N CYS A 85 4.57 0.91 7.73
CA CYS A 85 3.16 1.04 7.41
C CYS A 85 2.31 0.43 8.52
N GLU A 86 1.50 1.27 9.15
CA GLU A 86 0.49 0.78 10.07
C GLU A 86 -0.70 0.25 9.28
N TRP A 87 -1.11 -1.00 9.51
CA TRP A 87 -2.25 -1.62 8.82
C TRP A 87 -3.43 -1.80 9.78
N THR A 88 -4.65 -1.81 9.24
CA THR A 88 -5.83 -2.29 9.99
C THR A 88 -5.59 -3.73 10.48
N SER A 89 -6.02 -4.05 11.70
CA SER A 89 -5.77 -5.37 12.30
C SER A 89 -6.57 -6.49 11.66
N GLU A 90 -7.72 -6.18 11.07
CA GLU A 90 -8.60 -7.11 10.38
C GLU A 90 -8.85 -6.65 8.94
N PRO A 91 -9.21 -7.57 8.03
CA PRO A 91 -9.68 -7.21 6.70
C PRO A 91 -10.82 -6.19 6.73
N VAL A 92 -10.74 -5.20 5.86
CA VAL A 92 -11.85 -4.29 5.59
C VAL A 92 -12.85 -5.00 4.68
N PRO A 93 -14.14 -5.11 5.08
CA PRO A 93 -15.17 -5.68 4.22
C PRO A 93 -15.31 -4.87 2.92
N GLU A 94 -15.48 -5.55 1.78
CA GLU A 94 -15.51 -4.91 0.46
C GLU A 94 -16.51 -3.73 0.37
N ARG A 95 -17.68 -3.85 1.00
CA ARG A 95 -18.72 -2.79 1.05
C ARG A 95 -18.26 -1.49 1.71
N GLU A 96 -17.19 -1.53 2.49
CA GLU A 96 -16.61 -0.38 3.20
C GLU A 96 -15.35 0.15 2.48
N VAL A 97 -14.86 -0.57 1.48
CA VAL A 97 -13.74 -0.11 0.65
C VAL A 97 -14.24 0.99 -0.29
N PRO A 98 -13.52 2.12 -0.41
CA PRO A 98 -13.86 3.17 -1.37
C PRO A 98 -14.05 2.63 -2.79
N ALA A 99 -15.12 3.07 -3.47
CA ALA A 99 -15.45 2.58 -4.82
C ALA A 99 -14.30 2.84 -5.81
N ALA A 100 -13.62 3.98 -5.67
CA ALA A 100 -12.44 4.31 -6.49
C ALA A 100 -11.31 3.30 -6.27
N THR A 101 -11.05 2.88 -5.03
CA THR A 101 -10.07 1.85 -4.70
C THR A 101 -10.45 0.53 -5.34
N LEU A 102 -11.69 0.06 -5.19
CA LEU A 102 -12.18 -1.17 -5.82
C LEU A 102 -11.96 -1.15 -7.33
N GLN A 103 -12.31 -0.04 -7.98
CA GLN A 103 -12.11 0.13 -9.42
C GLN A 103 -10.63 0.02 -9.81
N THR A 104 -9.71 0.60 -9.02
CA THR A 104 -8.27 0.50 -9.32
C THR A 104 -7.73 -0.92 -9.20
N PHE A 105 -8.23 -1.73 -8.26
CA PHE A 105 -7.86 -3.14 -8.13
C PHE A 105 -8.48 -3.99 -9.24
N ALA A 106 -9.75 -3.77 -9.58
CA ALA A 106 -10.44 -4.48 -10.67
C ALA A 106 -9.78 -4.23 -12.03
N ARG A 107 -9.35 -2.99 -12.31
CA ARG A 107 -8.63 -2.65 -13.53
C ARG A 107 -7.19 -3.19 -13.57
N GLY A 108 -6.62 -3.49 -12.40
CA GLY A 108 -5.22 -3.83 -12.26
C GLY A 108 -4.26 -2.66 -12.53
N GLY A 109 -2.99 -2.97 -12.76
CA GLY A 109 -1.91 -2.01 -13.01
C GLY A 109 -0.78 -2.11 -11.98
N ARG A 110 -0.01 -1.03 -11.82
CA ARG A 110 1.26 -1.04 -11.07
C ARG A 110 1.10 -0.78 -9.58
N ASN A 111 2.06 -1.31 -8.82
CA ASN A 111 2.27 -1.00 -7.41
C ASN A 111 2.54 0.50 -7.19
N PHE A 112 2.03 1.06 -6.09
CA PHE A 112 2.12 2.48 -5.72
C PHE A 112 1.58 3.46 -6.78
N GLN A 113 0.52 3.06 -7.49
CA GLN A 113 -0.22 4.00 -8.31
C GLN A 113 -1.20 4.79 -7.45
N GLN A 114 -1.19 6.12 -7.57
CA GLN A 114 -2.14 6.99 -6.87
C GLN A 114 -3.57 6.78 -7.40
N THR A 115 -4.53 6.73 -6.48
CA THR A 115 -5.97 6.71 -6.76
C THR A 115 -6.47 8.15 -6.81
N HIS A 116 -6.84 8.61 -8.00
CA HIS A 116 -7.34 9.96 -8.22
C HIS A 116 -8.87 9.97 -8.18
N ASP A 117 -9.42 10.15 -6.98
CA ASP A 117 -10.83 10.49 -6.75
C ASP A 117 -10.88 11.50 -5.60
N PRO A 118 -11.65 12.60 -5.70
CA PRO A 118 -11.65 13.65 -4.68
C PRO A 118 -12.17 13.20 -3.30
N ARG A 119 -12.92 12.08 -3.23
CA ARG A 119 -13.50 11.55 -1.99
C ARG A 119 -12.67 10.44 -1.36
N VAL A 120 -11.82 9.75 -2.14
CA VAL A 120 -11.12 8.53 -1.68
C VAL A 120 -10.27 8.76 -0.43
N GLY A 121 -9.67 9.95 -0.26
CA GLY A 121 -8.92 10.29 0.94
C GLY A 121 -9.82 10.39 2.19
N ALA A 122 -10.96 11.06 2.07
CA ALA A 122 -11.92 11.21 3.17
C ALA A 122 -12.62 9.88 3.52
N GLU A 123 -12.95 9.07 2.50
CA GLU A 123 -13.52 7.73 2.68
C GLU A 123 -12.52 6.81 3.37
N SER A 124 -11.25 6.79 2.94
CA SER A 124 -10.18 6.02 3.59
C SER A 124 -9.98 6.46 5.05
N ALA A 125 -9.95 7.77 5.32
CA ALA A 125 -9.87 8.29 6.69
C ALA A 125 -11.10 7.91 7.54
N SER A 126 -12.29 7.78 6.94
CA SER A 126 -13.48 7.29 7.64
C SER A 126 -13.37 5.82 8.01
N VAL A 127 -12.89 4.98 7.08
CA VAL A 127 -12.61 3.56 7.36
C VAL A 127 -11.56 3.43 8.46
N TRP A 128 -10.48 4.20 8.39
CA TRP A 128 -9.43 4.19 9.40
C TRP A 128 -9.96 4.56 10.79
N ARG A 129 -10.80 5.59 10.92
CA ARG A 129 -11.39 5.94 12.22
C ARG A 129 -12.28 4.83 12.81
N ALA A 130 -12.85 3.97 11.98
CA ALA A 130 -13.71 2.87 12.42
C ALA A 130 -12.95 1.57 12.72
N ARG A 131 -11.73 1.39 12.17
CA ARG A 131 -11.03 0.10 12.12
C ARG A 131 -9.52 0.15 12.38
N GLY A 132 -8.94 1.34 12.37
CA GLY A 132 -7.54 1.57 12.72
C GLY A 132 -7.29 1.13 14.16
N ARG A 133 -6.02 0.87 14.48
CA ARG A 133 -5.62 0.51 15.85
C ARG A 133 -5.78 1.67 16.82
#